data_AF-A0AAD9LVN9-F1
#
_entry.id   AF-A0AAD9LVN9-F1
#
_cell.length_a   1.000
_cell.length_b   1.000
_cell.length_c   1.000
_cell.angle_alpha   90.00
_cell.angle_beta   90.00
_cell.angle_gamma   90.00
#
_symmetry.space_group_name_H-M   'P 1'
#
loop_
_entity.id
_entity.type
_entity.pdbx_description
1 polymer ?
#
loop_
_entity_poly.entity_id
_entity_poly.type
_entity_poly.pdbx_seq_one_letter_code
_entity_poly.pdbx_strand_id
1 'polypeptide(L)'
;MGNSNSADLDVQLQSPSSSIRALDDSWIAKVPTCLHIKASFGGIDATVTDTATNDALFYKYKDKFLSSRSFLKGPADQTLITIKSPALSSKFHIFLGDQTEHEQFMLRDVSGTFTRC
;
A
#
# COMPACT_ATOMS: atom_id res chain seq x y z
N MET A 1 24.79 -37.27 -14.07
CA MET A 1 23.66 -36.79 -14.91
C MET A 1 22.66 -36.16 -13.97
N GLY A 2 22.64 -34.82 -13.92
CA GLY A 2 21.81 -34.06 -12.99
C GLY A 2 20.44 -33.81 -13.58
N ASN A 3 19.38 -34.22 -12.90
CA ASN A 3 18.03 -33.79 -13.21
C ASN A 3 17.74 -32.55 -12.36
N SER A 4 17.87 -31.38 -12.99
CA SER A 4 17.36 -30.12 -12.47
C SER A 4 15.84 -30.14 -12.59
N ASN A 5 15.15 -30.53 -11.52
CA ASN A 5 13.72 -30.28 -11.37
C ASN A 5 13.53 -28.78 -11.07
N SER A 6 13.71 -27.95 -12.09
CA SER A 6 13.22 -26.57 -12.08
C SER A 6 11.76 -26.62 -12.49
N ALA A 7 10.89 -26.97 -11.55
CA ALA A 7 9.49 -26.62 -11.69
C ALA A 7 9.43 -25.10 -11.56
N ASP A 8 9.49 -24.41 -12.71
CA ASP A 8 8.99 -23.05 -12.85
C ASP A 8 7.50 -23.10 -12.51
N LEU A 9 7.22 -23.04 -11.21
CA LEU A 9 5.92 -22.74 -10.67
C LEU A 9 5.67 -21.27 -11.00
N ASP A 10 5.23 -21.06 -12.23
CA ASP A 10 4.58 -19.84 -12.71
C ASP A 10 3.23 -19.75 -12.00
N VAL A 11 3.27 -19.62 -10.66
CA VAL A 11 2.10 -19.33 -9.86
C VAL A 11 1.74 -17.90 -10.19
N GLN A 12 0.86 -17.74 -11.18
CA GLN A 12 0.15 -16.48 -11.37
C GLN A 12 -0.40 -16.10 -10.01
N LEU A 13 0.15 -15.03 -9.42
CA LEU A 13 -0.33 -14.50 -8.16
C LEU A 13 -1.77 -14.06 -8.37
N GLN A 14 -2.70 -14.94 -8.01
CA GLN A 14 -4.10 -14.62 -7.98
C GLN A 14 -4.28 -13.52 -6.94
N SER A 15 -4.90 -12.42 -7.36
CA SER A 15 -5.28 -11.39 -6.42
C SER A 15 -6.12 -12.00 -5.30
N PRO A 16 -5.90 -11.62 -4.03
CA PRO A 16 -6.73 -12.09 -2.93
C PRO A 16 -8.20 -11.94 -3.29
N SER A 17 -9.04 -12.94 -3.02
CA SER A 17 -10.46 -12.95 -3.38
C SER A 17 -11.27 -11.79 -2.78
N SER A 18 -10.67 -11.02 -1.86
CA SER A 18 -11.20 -9.81 -1.24
C SER A 18 -10.33 -8.56 -1.47
N SER A 19 -9.44 -8.54 -2.47
CA SER A 19 -8.59 -7.37 -2.72
C SER A 19 -9.39 -6.25 -3.40
N ILE A 20 -9.45 -5.08 -2.75
CA ILE A 20 -9.95 -3.86 -3.36
C ILE A 20 -8.75 -3.13 -3.98
N ARG A 21 -8.84 -2.78 -5.26
CA ARG A 21 -7.72 -2.22 -6.03
C ARG A 21 -7.85 -0.71 -6.15
N ALA A 22 -6.80 0.01 -5.75
CA ALA A 22 -6.68 1.47 -5.92
C ALA A 22 -5.74 1.85 -7.07
N LEU A 23 -4.73 1.03 -7.33
CA LEU A 23 -3.68 1.25 -8.31
C LEU A 23 -3.79 0.21 -9.42
N ASP A 24 -3.17 0.51 -10.57
CA ASP A 24 -3.11 -0.39 -11.72
C ASP A 24 -2.20 -1.62 -11.46
N ASP A 25 -2.17 -2.52 -12.44
CA ASP A 25 -1.42 -3.79 -12.35
C ASP A 25 0.10 -3.60 -12.26
N SER A 26 0.64 -2.41 -12.54
CA SER A 26 2.09 -2.15 -12.41
C SER A 26 2.56 -2.17 -10.95
N TRP A 27 1.63 -2.01 -10.00
CA TRP A 27 1.88 -2.04 -8.56
C TRP A 27 1.66 -3.40 -7.91
N ILE A 28 1.23 -4.41 -8.68
CA ILE A 28 1.08 -5.78 -8.19
C ILE A 28 2.44 -6.46 -8.23
N ALA A 29 2.94 -6.88 -7.06
CA ALA A 29 4.16 -7.65 -6.96
C ALA A 29 4.03 -8.95 -7.79
N LYS A 30 5.04 -9.26 -8.60
CA LYS A 30 5.07 -10.46 -9.46
C LYS A 30 5.42 -11.74 -8.70
N VAL A 31 6.00 -11.60 -7.52
CA VAL A 31 6.35 -12.68 -6.59
C VAL A 31 5.92 -12.26 -5.18
N PRO A 32 5.68 -13.20 -4.25
CA PRO A 32 5.43 -12.86 -2.85
C PRO A 32 6.55 -11.94 -2.31
N THR A 33 6.17 -10.75 -1.83
CA THR A 33 7.10 -9.74 -1.32
C THR A 33 6.89 -9.54 0.18
N CYS A 34 7.99 -9.63 0.93
CA CYS A 34 8.01 -9.39 2.36
C CYS A 34 8.25 -7.89 2.61
N LEU A 35 7.30 -7.22 3.27
CA LEU A 35 7.35 -5.78 3.52
C LEU A 35 7.69 -5.50 4.98
N HIS A 36 8.56 -4.51 5.19
CA HIS A 36 8.83 -3.96 6.51
C HIS A 36 8.21 -2.57 6.63
N ILE A 37 7.46 -2.34 7.71
CA ILE A 37 6.83 -1.05 8.01
C ILE A 37 7.51 -0.45 9.23
N LYS A 38 8.12 0.72 9.05
CA LYS A 38 8.71 1.50 10.13
C LYS A 38 7.92 2.78 10.35
N ALA A 39 7.23 2.88 11.48
CA ALA A 39 6.62 4.14 11.91
C ALA A 39 7.72 5.16 12.27
N SER A 40 7.52 6.41 11.89
CA SER A 40 8.47 7.50 12.13
C SER A 40 7.77 8.65 12.85
N PHE A 41 8.53 9.40 13.66
CA PHE A 41 8.07 10.64 14.27
C PHE A 41 8.70 11.81 13.51
N GLY A 42 7.87 12.58 12.79
CA GLY A 42 8.29 13.80 12.10
C GLY A 42 7.99 13.79 10.60
N GLY A 43 6.89 14.41 10.19
CA GLY A 43 6.53 14.66 8.78
C GLY A 43 6.08 13.41 8.01
N ILE A 44 6.86 12.33 8.06
CA ILE A 44 6.53 10.98 7.60
C ILE A 44 5.99 10.20 8.79
N ASP A 45 4.80 9.63 8.63
CA ASP A 45 4.16 8.77 9.63
C ASP A 45 4.73 7.35 9.57
N ALA A 46 5.00 6.84 8.36
CA ALA A 46 5.55 5.50 8.16
C ALA A 46 6.29 5.38 6.84
N THR A 47 7.31 4.52 6.81
CA THR A 47 7.99 4.07 5.58
C THR A 47 7.73 2.58 5.41
N VAL A 48 7.42 2.17 4.19
CA VAL A 48 7.26 0.77 3.78
C VAL A 48 8.42 0.41 2.86
N THR A 49 9.22 -0.59 3.26
CA THR A 49 10.38 -1.06 2.51
C THR A 49 10.19 -2.52 2.09
N ASP A 50 10.70 -2.88 0.92
CA ASP A 50 10.91 -4.27 0.55
C ASP A 50 12.07 -4.83 1.38
N THR A 51 11.86 -5.94 2.09
CA THR A 51 12.91 -6.56 2.90
C THR A 51 14.00 -7.25 2.07
N ALA A 52 13.68 -7.67 0.84
CA ALA A 52 14.62 -8.38 -0.02
C ALA A 52 15.64 -7.41 -0.62
N THR A 53 15.20 -6.23 -1.06
CA THR A 53 16.07 -5.23 -1.69
C THR A 53 16.49 -4.11 -0.73
N ASN A 54 15.79 -3.98 0.40
CA ASN A 54 15.89 -2.85 1.33
C ASN A 54 15.51 -1.50 0.70
N ASP A 55 14.81 -1.51 -0.44
CA ASP A 55 14.32 -0.30 -1.09
C ASP A 55 13.03 0.19 -0.44
N ALA A 56 12.91 1.50 -0.30
CA ALA A 56 11.66 2.12 0.08
C ALA A 56 10.68 2.08 -1.10
N LEU A 57 9.49 1.51 -0.86
CA LEU A 57 8.41 1.45 -1.83
C LEU A 57 7.43 2.60 -1.63
N PHE A 58 7.09 2.89 -0.37
CA PHE A 58 6.10 3.90 -0.05
C PHE A 58 6.42 4.67 1.22
N TYR A 59 5.92 5.89 1.27
CA TYR A 59 5.98 6.78 2.41
C TYR A 59 4.56 7.25 2.74
N LYS A 60 4.13 7.02 3.98
CA LYS A 60 2.88 7.56 4.51
C LYS A 60 3.15 8.91 5.15
N TYR A 61 2.37 9.91 4.77
CA TYR A 61 2.34 11.23 5.37
C TYR A 61 0.96 11.49 5.95
N LYS A 62 0.87 12.20 7.07
CA LYS A 62 -0.36 12.83 7.52
C LYS A 62 -0.29 14.32 7.28
N ASP A 63 -1.33 14.86 6.65
CA ASP A 63 -1.44 16.29 6.45
C ASP A 63 -1.59 16.98 7.82
N LYS A 64 -0.65 17.88 8.12
CA LYS A 64 -0.67 18.65 9.37
C LYS A 64 -1.70 19.79 9.33
N PHE A 65 -2.05 20.27 8.13
CA PHE A 65 -3.00 21.37 7.93
C PHE A 65 -4.42 20.85 7.74
N LEU A 66 -4.58 19.75 6.99
CA LEU A 66 -5.86 19.09 6.79
C LEU A 66 -5.88 17.79 7.61
N SER A 67 -6.11 17.91 8.93
CA SER A 67 -6.02 16.81 9.93
C SER A 67 -6.79 15.51 9.61
N SER A 68 -7.65 15.54 8.58
CA SER A 68 -8.43 14.43 8.05
C SER A 68 -7.80 13.73 6.83
N ARG A 69 -6.63 14.16 6.34
CA ARG A 69 -5.98 13.60 5.14
C ARG A 69 -4.66 12.92 5.47
N SER A 70 -4.42 11.81 4.80
CA SER A 70 -3.13 11.13 4.76
C SER A 70 -2.81 10.81 3.31
N PHE A 71 -1.52 10.77 2.99
CA PHE A 71 -1.02 10.53 1.64
C PHE A 71 -0.10 9.32 1.66
N LEU A 72 -0.27 8.44 0.68
CA LEU A 72 0.74 7.45 0.34
C LEU A 72 1.51 7.98 -0.86
N LYS A 73 2.80 8.20 -0.68
CA LYS A 73 3.70 8.69 -1.71
C LYS A 73 4.67 7.61 -2.16
N GLY A 74 5.04 7.66 -3.43
CA GLY A 74 6.13 6.87 -3.98
C GLY A 74 7.51 7.48 -3.68
N PRO A 75 8.59 6.82 -4.08
CA PRO A 75 9.96 7.27 -3.82
C PRO A 75 10.36 8.55 -4.55
N ALA A 76 9.66 8.94 -5.61
CA ALA A 76 9.86 10.22 -6.31
C ALA A 76 8.99 11.35 -5.73
N ASP A 77 8.51 11.20 -4.49
CA ASP A 77 7.63 12.14 -3.76
C ASP A 77 6.27 12.43 -4.45
N GLN A 78 5.89 11.61 -5.43
CA GLN A 78 4.58 11.69 -6.06
C GLN A 78 3.49 11.09 -5.16
N THR A 79 2.35 11.78 -5.03
CA THR A 79 1.18 11.22 -4.33
C THR A 79 0.55 10.13 -5.20
N LEU A 80 0.47 8.91 -4.66
CA LEU A 80 -0.15 7.77 -5.31
C LEU A 80 -1.58 7.58 -4.83
N ILE A 81 -1.79 7.71 -3.52
CA ILE A 81 -3.10 7.55 -2.88
C ILE A 81 -3.32 8.67 -1.89
N THR A 82 -4.49 9.29 -1.93
CA THR A 82 -5.00 10.15 -0.85
C THR A 82 -6.05 9.39 -0.05
N ILE A 83 -5.91 9.43 1.27
CA ILE A 83 -6.81 8.82 2.23
C ILE A 83 -7.47 9.93 3.03
N LYS A 84 -8.79 10.07 2.93
CA LYS A 84 -9.57 11.02 3.72
C LYS A 84 -10.37 10.28 4.79
N SER A 85 -10.18 10.67 6.04
CA SER A 85 -10.96 10.21 7.20
C SER A 85 -11.51 11.43 7.94
N PRO A 86 -12.81 11.72 7.80
CA PRO A 86 -13.47 12.76 8.59
C PRO A 86 -13.34 12.46 10.09
N ALA A 87 -13.12 13.49 10.91
CA ALA A 87 -12.79 13.33 12.34
C ALA A 87 -13.79 12.50 13.17
N LEU A 88 -15.04 12.38 12.72
CA LEU A 88 -16.12 11.65 13.39
C LEU A 88 -16.61 10.42 12.60
N SER A 89 -15.81 9.92 11.66
CA SER A 89 -16.18 8.81 10.78
C SER A 89 -15.16 7.67 10.86
N SER A 90 -15.65 6.44 11.02
CA SER A 90 -14.83 5.22 10.87
C SER A 90 -14.53 4.87 9.41
N LYS A 91 -15.03 5.68 8.46
CA LYS A 91 -14.86 5.47 7.02
C LYS A 91 -13.56 6.11 6.54
N PHE A 92 -12.82 5.36 5.74
CA PHE A 92 -11.66 5.84 5.01
C PHE A 92 -12.01 5.91 3.53
N HIS A 93 -11.99 7.12 2.98
CA HIS A 93 -12.26 7.38 1.57
C HIS A 93 -10.93 7.39 0.81
N ILE A 94 -10.82 6.58 -0.24
CA ILE A 94 -9.59 6.34 -0.98
C ILE A 94 -9.68 6.97 -2.36
N PHE A 95 -8.68 7.78 -2.70
CA PHE A 95 -8.58 8.50 -3.97
C PHE A 95 -7.23 8.21 -4.64
N LEU A 96 -7.22 8.22 -5.97
CA LEU A 96 -5.99 8.11 -6.76
C LEU A 96 -5.32 9.48 -6.88
N GLY A 97 -4.01 9.53 -6.64
CA GLY A 97 -3.25 10.78 -6.67
C GLY A 97 -3.61 11.72 -5.53
N ASP A 98 -3.45 13.02 -5.76
CA ASP A 98 -3.77 14.12 -4.83
C ASP A 98 -5.21 14.65 -4.97
N GLN A 99 -5.91 14.25 -6.04
CA GLN A 99 -7.27 14.69 -6.34
C GLN A 99 -8.30 14.03 -5.41
N THR A 100 -9.33 14.78 -5.02
CA THR A 100 -10.40 14.28 -4.13
C THR A 100 -11.79 14.34 -4.76
N GLU A 101 -11.85 14.50 -6.08
CA GLU A 101 -13.11 14.62 -6.85
C GLU A 101 -13.69 13.25 -7.21
N HIS A 102 -12.82 12.26 -7.48
CA HIS A 102 -13.20 10.92 -7.94
C HIS A 102 -12.76 9.85 -6.93
N GLU A 103 -13.65 9.50 -6.01
CA GLU A 103 -13.44 8.42 -5.05
C GLU A 103 -13.30 7.07 -5.78
N GLN A 104 -12.24 6.33 -5.45
CA GLN A 104 -12.03 4.98 -6.00
C GLN A 104 -12.90 3.97 -5.25
N PHE A 105 -12.82 4.01 -3.93
CA PHE A 105 -13.64 3.21 -3.02
C PHE A 105 -13.54 3.77 -1.60
N MET A 106 -14.37 3.23 -0.73
CA MET A 106 -14.39 3.58 0.67
C MET A 106 -14.30 2.31 1.51
N LEU A 107 -13.35 2.31 2.43
CA LEU A 107 -13.17 1.27 3.42
C LEU A 107 -14.03 1.61 4.66
N ARG A 108 -14.78 0.61 5.11
CA ARG A 108 -15.57 0.64 6.35
C ARG A 108 -15.10 -0.53 7.22
N ASP A 109 -15.14 -0.35 8.55
CA ASP A 109 -14.91 -1.43 9.52
C ASP A 109 -13.64 -2.24 9.23
N VAL A 110 -12.53 -1.54 9.05
CA VAL A 110 -11.25 -2.16 8.67
C VAL A 110 -10.70 -2.95 9.85
N SER A 111 -10.83 -4.26 9.79
CA SER A 111 -10.14 -5.22 10.66
C SER A 111 -9.38 -6.22 9.79
N GLY A 112 -8.14 -6.52 10.16
CA GLY A 112 -7.32 -7.48 9.42
C GLY A 112 -6.27 -8.11 10.32
N THR A 113 -5.92 -9.35 10.02
CA THR A 113 -4.80 -10.07 10.63
C THR A 113 -3.62 -10.04 9.68
N PHE A 114 -2.48 -9.54 10.15
CA PHE A 114 -1.23 -9.57 9.38
C PHE A 114 -0.40 -10.74 9.87
N THR A 115 -0.04 -11.64 8.97
CA THR A 115 0.91 -12.72 9.26
C THR A 115 2.31 -12.20 8.97
N ARG A 116 3.23 -12.37 9.93
CA ARG A 116 4.64 -12.05 9.70
C ARG A 116 5.20 -13.05 8.69
N CYS A 117 5.81 -12.51 7.65
CA CYS A 117 6.76 -13.23 6.82
C CYS A 117 8.08 -13.45 7.57
#